data_AF-A0A8T7HWK3-F1
#
_entry.id   AF-A0A8T7HWK3-F1
#
_cell.length_a   1.000
_cell.length_b   1.000
_cell.length_c   1.000
_cell.angle_alpha   90.00
_cell.angle_beta   90.00
_cell.angle_gamma   90.00
#
_symmetry.space_group_name_H-M   'P 1'
#
loop_
_entity.id
_entity.type
_entity.pdbx_description
1 polymer ?
#
loop_
_entity_poly.entity_id
_entity_poly.type
_entity_poly.pdbx_seq_one_letter_code
_entity_poly.pdbx_strand_id
1 'polypeptide(L)'
;MFDKKSRYQGLQNHTVQDARGRAVLITDFATKPEQSLRGIHILREGERLDHLATHYLADSSGYWKIAEQNDAMTADVLAEQREIEIPNR
;
A
#
# COMPACT_ATOMS: atom_id res chain seq x y z
N MET A 1 15.78 -6.55 -3.25
CA MET A 1 15.23 -5.94 -4.48
C MET A 1 13.72 -6.02 -4.38
N PHE A 2 13.00 -4.93 -4.63
CA PHE A 2 11.54 -4.89 -4.48
C PHE A 2 10.82 -5.58 -5.64
N ASP A 3 9.62 -6.11 -5.38
CA ASP A 3 8.76 -6.69 -6.40
C ASP A 3 8.37 -5.65 -7.47
N LYS A 4 8.13 -6.10 -8.71
CA LYS A 4 7.75 -5.22 -9.84
C LYS A 4 6.47 -4.42 -9.56
N LYS A 5 5.57 -4.93 -8.74
CA LYS A 5 4.29 -4.29 -8.37
C LYS A 5 4.39 -3.49 -7.07
N SER A 6 5.54 -3.50 -6.40
CA SER A 6 5.75 -2.76 -5.17
C SER A 6 5.80 -1.26 -5.42
N ARG A 7 5.27 -0.48 -4.49
CA ARG A 7 5.43 0.98 -4.46
C ARG A 7 6.90 1.42 -4.41
N TYR A 8 7.78 0.58 -3.86
CA TYR A 8 9.22 0.83 -3.75
C TYR A 8 10.02 0.37 -4.97
N GLN A 9 9.34 -0.08 -6.03
CA GLN A 9 10.00 -0.48 -7.26
C GLN A 9 10.78 0.69 -7.87
N GLY A 10 12.04 0.43 -8.24
CA GLY A 10 12.91 1.43 -8.88
C GLY A 10 13.57 2.43 -7.93
N LEU A 11 13.27 2.41 -6.62
CA LEU A 11 13.95 3.27 -5.66
C LEU A 11 15.39 2.82 -5.44
N GLN A 12 16.28 3.81 -5.32
CA GLN A 12 17.70 3.57 -5.07
C GLN A 12 17.92 3.28 -3.59
N ASN A 13 18.86 2.38 -3.32
CA ASN A 13 19.32 2.14 -1.97
C ASN A 13 20.62 2.90 -1.75
N HIS A 14 20.78 3.47 -0.55
CA HIS A 14 21.97 4.18 -0.15
C HIS A 14 22.57 3.53 1.09
N THR A 15 23.90 3.54 1.20
CA THR A 15 24.59 3.06 2.38
C THR A 15 24.95 4.24 3.25
N VAL A 16 24.45 4.26 4.48
CA VAL A 16 24.77 5.27 5.49
C VAL A 16 25.52 4.63 6.65
N GLN A 17 26.36 5.41 7.33
CA GLN A 17 27.00 4.95 8.56
C GLN A 17 26.10 5.24 9.76
N ASP A 18 25.84 4.23 10.58
CA ASP A 18 25.13 4.43 11.84
C ASP A 18 26.05 5.06 12.92
N ALA A 19 25.47 5.42 14.06
CA ALA A 19 26.21 5.99 15.19
C ALA A 19 27.31 5.08 15.78
N ARG A 20 27.35 3.79 15.38
CA ARG A 20 28.34 2.80 15.80
C ARG A 20 29.36 2.48 14.69
N GLY A 21 29.35 3.22 13.57
CA GLY A 21 30.26 3.04 12.44
C GLY A 21 29.91 1.84 11.54
N ARG A 22 28.69 1.29 11.64
CA ARG A 22 28.24 0.18 10.78
C ARG A 22 27.63 0.74 9.50
N ALA A 23 27.95 0.12 8.37
CA ALA A 23 27.29 0.38 7.10
C ALA A 23 25.86 -0.19 7.12
N VAL A 24 24.86 0.67 6.97
CA VAL A 24 23.44 0.32 6.93
C VAL A 24 22.86 0.69 5.58
N LEU A 25 22.18 -0.25 4.95
CA LEU A 25 21.46 -0.01 3.71
C LEU A 25 20.09 0.61 4.04
N ILE A 26 19.81 1.75 3.43
CA ILE A 26 18.52 2.45 3.53
C ILE A 26 17.89 2.60 2.14
N THR A 27 16.57 2.74 2.11
CA THR A 27 15.79 3.04 0.90
C THR A 27 15.00 4.30 1.17
N ASP A 28 14.88 5.17 0.17
CA ASP A 28 14.05 6.37 0.28
C ASP A 28 12.57 6.04 0.46
N PHE A 29 11.82 7.01 0.99
CA PHE A 29 10.37 6.91 1.09
C PHE A 29 9.75 6.98 -0.30
N ALA A 30 8.81 6.07 -0.57
CA ALA A 30 8.08 6.10 -1.82
C ALA A 30 7.03 7.23 -1.82
N THR A 31 6.96 8.01 -2.89
CA THR A 31 5.95 9.07 -3.05
C THR A 31 4.55 8.49 -3.03
N LYS A 32 3.58 9.24 -2.50
CA LYS A 32 2.16 8.89 -2.57
C LYS A 32 1.73 8.93 -4.05
N PRO A 33 1.22 7.83 -4.63
CA PRO A 33 0.72 7.86 -5.99
C PRO A 33 -0.55 8.70 -6.08
N GLU A 34 -0.75 9.38 -7.21
CA GLU A 34 -2.05 9.95 -7.53
C GLU A 34 -3.01 8.82 -7.91
N GLN A 35 -4.15 8.77 -7.22
CA GLN A 35 -5.16 7.74 -7.40
C GLN A 35 -6.50 8.40 -7.70
N SER A 36 -7.21 7.87 -8.69
CA SER A 36 -8.57 8.31 -9.02
C SER A 36 -9.58 7.40 -8.33
N LEU A 37 -10.64 8.00 -7.78
CA LEU A 37 -11.74 7.26 -7.18
C LEU A 37 -12.49 6.48 -8.27
N ARG A 38 -12.60 5.16 -8.08
CA ARG A 38 -13.46 4.30 -8.90
C ARG A 38 -14.88 4.23 -8.34
N GLY A 39 -15.01 4.22 -7.02
CA GLY A 39 -16.28 4.14 -6.32
C GLY A 39 -16.10 3.75 -4.85
N ILE A 40 -17.21 3.58 -4.14
CA ILE A 40 -17.23 3.20 -2.72
C ILE A 40 -17.70 1.75 -2.62
N HIS A 41 -16.98 0.93 -1.85
CA HIS A 41 -17.37 -0.42 -1.49
C HIS A 41 -17.90 -0.45 -0.06
N ILE A 42 -19.04 -1.11 0.14
CA ILE A 42 -19.60 -1.35 1.49
C ILE A 42 -18.98 -2.63 2.03
N LEU A 43 -18.13 -2.49 3.05
CA LEU A 43 -17.45 -3.61 3.69
C LEU A 43 -18.44 -4.49 4.46
N ARG A 44 -18.26 -5.80 4.31
CA ARG A 44 -18.94 -6.83 5.09
C ARG A 44 -17.97 -7.46 6.07
N GLU A 45 -18.51 -7.94 7.19
CA GLU A 45 -17.71 -8.61 8.20
C GLU A 45 -16.94 -9.81 7.60
N GLY A 46 -15.64 -9.88 7.89
CA GLY A 46 -14.75 -10.91 7.37
C GLY A 46 -14.21 -10.68 5.95
N GLU A 47 -14.60 -9.60 5.26
CA GLU A 47 -13.97 -9.23 3.99
C GLU A 47 -12.54 -8.76 4.21
N ARG A 48 -11.60 -9.46 3.57
CA ARG A 48 -10.18 -9.13 3.64
C ARG A 48 -9.77 -8.20 2.50
N LEU A 49 -8.89 -7.24 2.80
CA LEU A 49 -8.44 -6.23 1.85
C LEU A 49 -7.69 -6.80 0.64
N ASP A 50 -6.94 -7.88 0.82
CA ASP A 50 -6.22 -8.60 -0.25
C ASP A 50 -7.18 -9.25 -1.26
N HIS A 51 -8.33 -9.73 -0.79
CA HIS A 51 -9.40 -10.24 -1.66
C HIS A 51 -10.07 -9.09 -2.44
N LEU A 52 -10.34 -7.95 -1.78
CA LEU A 52 -10.89 -6.77 -2.46
C LEU A 52 -9.90 -6.22 -3.49
N ALA A 53 -8.60 -6.18 -3.18
CA ALA A 53 -7.57 -5.78 -4.13
C ALA A 53 -7.49 -6.75 -5.32
N THR A 54 -7.63 -8.05 -5.08
CA THR A 54 -7.76 -9.04 -6.17
C THR A 54 -8.99 -8.76 -7.04
N HIS A 55 -10.14 -8.48 -6.42
CA HIS A 55 -11.39 -8.24 -7.13
C HIS A 55 -11.37 -6.95 -7.96
N TYR A 56 -10.93 -5.83 -7.37
CA TYR A 56 -10.98 -4.52 -8.00
C TYR A 56 -9.74 -4.19 -8.83
N LEU A 57 -8.55 -4.58 -8.36
CA LEU A 57 -7.27 -4.19 -8.96
C LEU A 57 -6.62 -5.33 -9.75
N ALA A 58 -7.18 -6.55 -9.69
CA ALA A 58 -6.59 -7.78 -10.23
C ALA A 58 -5.19 -8.05 -9.67
N ASP A 59 -4.94 -7.61 -8.43
CA ASP A 59 -3.66 -7.75 -7.75
C ASP A 59 -3.86 -7.81 -6.23
N SER A 60 -3.67 -8.99 -5.62
CA SER A 60 -3.81 -9.17 -4.17
C SER A 60 -2.83 -8.31 -3.37
N SER A 61 -1.60 -8.17 -3.88
CA SER A 61 -0.57 -7.30 -3.32
C SER A 61 -0.91 -5.82 -3.45
N GLY A 62 -1.92 -5.44 -4.25
CA GLY A 62 -2.36 -4.08 -4.48
C GLY A 62 -3.20 -3.48 -3.33
N TYR A 63 -3.39 -4.20 -2.22
CA TYR A 63 -4.17 -3.72 -1.08
C TYR A 63 -3.65 -2.40 -0.51
N TRP A 64 -2.34 -2.13 -0.60
CA TRP A 64 -1.74 -0.87 -0.15
C TRP A 64 -2.27 0.35 -0.92
N LYS A 65 -2.71 0.18 -2.17
CA LYS A 65 -3.37 1.27 -2.94
C LYS A 65 -4.72 1.63 -2.32
N ILE A 66 -5.46 0.63 -1.84
CA ILE A 66 -6.74 0.85 -1.14
C ILE A 66 -6.48 1.55 0.19
N ALA A 67 -5.47 1.10 0.94
CA ALA A 67 -5.05 1.76 2.18
C ALA A 67 -4.65 3.23 1.97
N GLU A 68 -3.83 3.51 0.95
CA GLU A 68 -3.36 4.86 0.64
C GLU A 68 -4.49 5.81 0.18
N GLN A 69 -5.48 5.29 -0.55
CA GLN A 69 -6.68 6.04 -0.97
C GLN A 69 -7.52 6.48 0.23
N ASN A 70 -7.63 5.63 1.25
CA ASN A 70 -8.47 5.85 2.43
C ASN A 70 -7.69 6.44 3.63
N ASP A 71 -6.45 6.90 3.41
CA ASP A 71 -5.56 7.43 4.44
C ASP A 71 -5.38 6.48 5.65
N ALA A 72 -5.38 5.17 5.39
CA ALA A 72 -5.27 4.15 6.42
C ALA A 72 -3.81 3.74 6.64
N MET A 73 -3.36 3.84 7.88
CA MET A 73 -2.00 3.46 8.26
C MET A 73 -1.77 1.94 8.25
N THR A 74 -2.80 1.15 8.54
CA THR A 74 -2.76 -0.32 8.46
C THR A 74 -4.04 -0.85 7.81
N ALA A 75 -3.99 -2.09 7.31
CA ALA A 75 -5.16 -2.75 6.73
C ALA A 75 -6.29 -2.95 7.77
N ASP A 76 -5.94 -3.15 9.04
CA ASP A 76 -6.92 -3.36 10.12
C ASP A 76 -7.79 -2.13 10.36
N VAL A 77 -7.24 -0.92 10.21
CA VAL A 77 -8.02 0.33 10.32
C VAL A 77 -9.18 0.37 9.32
N LEU A 78 -8.98 -0.21 8.13
CA LEU A 78 -10.04 -0.29 7.12
C LEU A 78 -11.07 -1.37 7.43
N ALA A 79 -10.69 -2.46 8.10
CA ALA A 79 -11.62 -3.51 8.47
C ALA A 79 -12.70 -3.03 9.46
N GLU A 80 -12.44 -1.93 10.18
CA GLU A 80 -13.39 -1.28 11.09
C GLU A 80 -14.32 -0.27 10.39
N GLN A 81 -14.03 0.07 9.12
CA GLN A 81 -14.86 1.00 8.35
C GLN A 81 -16.04 0.27 7.72
N ARG A 82 -17.19 0.95 7.66
CA ARG A 82 -18.37 0.44 6.93
C ARG A 82 -18.24 0.61 5.42
N GLU A 83 -17.55 1.66 5.00
CA GLU A 83 -17.41 2.06 3.60
C GLU A 83 -15.95 2.41 3.33
N ILE A 84 -15.43 1.95 2.20
CA ILE A 84 -14.08 2.27 1.76
C ILE A 84 -14.07 2.72 0.31
N GLU A 85 -13.23 3.71 0.02
CA GLU A 85 -12.95 4.15 -1.33
C GLU A 85 -12.09 3.13 -2.07
N ILE A 86 -12.51 2.77 -3.27
CA ILE A 86 -11.78 1.88 -4.16
C ILE A 86 -11.10 2.73 -5.23
N PRO A 87 -9.77 2.63 -5.39
CA PRO A 87 -9.08 3.33 -6.46
C PRO A 87 -9.29 2.63 -7.81
N ASN A 88 -9.05 3.37 -8.89
CA ASN A 88 -9.00 2.80 -10.22
C ASN A 88 -7.82 1.81 -10.37
N ARG A 89 -7.92 0.92 -11.36
CA ARG A 89 -6.95 -0.18 -11.57
C ARG A 89 -5.55 0.32 -11.92
#